data_AF-A0A923UUK3-F1
#
_entry.id   AF-A0A923UUK3-F1
#
_cell.length_a   1.000
_cell.length_b   1.000
_cell.length_c   1.000
_cell.angle_alpha   90.00
_cell.angle_beta   90.00
_cell.angle_gamma   90.00
#
_symmetry.space_group_name_H-M   'P 1'
#
loop_
_entity.id
_entity.type
_entity.pdbx_description
1 polymer ?
#
loop_
_entity_poly.entity_id
_entity_poly.type
_entity_poly.pdbx_seq_one_letter_code
_entity_poly.pdbx_strand_id
1 'polypeptide(L)'
;MNAPHRPDETTPREVSLDDKYTLERGRAFITGTQAMIRLPMLQRERDVRAGLNTAGFITGYRGSPLGSVDQTAAKAKKHLEAHHVRFHPGVNEDLAATSVWGTQQVNLFPNAQYDGVFGLWYGKGPGVDRCGDVFKHA
;
A
#
# COMPACT_ATOMS: atom_id res chain seq x y z
N MET A 1 -38.68 -8.09 -10.60
CA MET A 1 -38.94 -8.89 -9.39
C MET A 1 -37.89 -8.49 -8.37
N ASN A 2 -38.19 -7.53 -7.49
CA ASN A 2 -37.24 -7.07 -6.48
C ASN A 2 -37.36 -8.00 -5.27
N ALA A 3 -36.24 -8.55 -4.81
CA ALA A 3 -36.21 -9.40 -3.62
C ALA A 3 -36.70 -8.61 -2.39
N PRO A 4 -37.41 -9.25 -1.45
CA PRO A 4 -37.95 -8.56 -0.28
C PRO A 4 -36.81 -8.03 0.60
N HIS A 5 -36.88 -6.73 0.95
CA HIS A 5 -36.00 -6.09 1.91
C HIS A 5 -36.16 -6.73 3.30
N ARG A 6 -35.06 -6.98 3.98
CA ARG A 6 -35.07 -7.42 5.38
C ARG A 6 -35.33 -6.21 6.29
N PRO A 7 -36.14 -6.35 7.35
CA PRO A 7 -36.56 -5.24 8.21
C PRO A 7 -35.42 -4.57 9.03
N ASP A 8 -34.18 -5.06 8.94
CA ASP A 8 -33.01 -4.55 9.65
C ASP A 8 -32.07 -3.66 8.78
N GLU A 9 -32.45 -3.38 7.52
CA GLU A 9 -31.59 -2.67 6.55
C GLU A 9 -31.78 -1.14 6.48
N THR A 10 -32.56 -0.53 7.37
CA THR A 10 -33.11 0.82 7.12
C THR A 10 -32.41 1.99 7.80
N THR A 11 -31.23 1.80 8.40
CA THR A 11 -30.41 2.96 8.82
C THR A 11 -29.29 3.17 7.79
N PRO A 12 -29.37 4.21 6.93
CA PRO A 12 -28.29 4.52 6.02
C PRO A 12 -27.04 4.84 6.85
N ARG A 13 -26.00 4.02 6.71
CA ARG A 13 -24.69 4.33 7.26
C ARG A 13 -24.24 5.68 6.71
N GLU A 14 -23.71 6.55 7.56
CA GLU A 14 -23.06 7.78 7.13
C GLU A 14 -21.81 7.41 6.30
N VAL A 15 -21.84 7.72 5.00
CA VAL A 15 -20.76 7.38 4.05
C VAL A 15 -19.82 8.56 3.91
N SER A 16 -18.53 8.32 4.11
CA SER A 16 -17.47 9.31 3.89
C SER A 16 -16.59 8.92 2.70
N LEU A 17 -16.06 9.92 1.99
CA LEU A 17 -15.03 9.66 0.97
C LEU A 17 -13.79 9.01 1.58
N ASP A 18 -13.50 9.23 2.86
CA ASP A 18 -12.34 8.65 3.55
C ASP A 18 -12.54 7.19 3.98
N ASP A 19 -13.74 6.63 3.82
CA ASP A 19 -14.02 5.21 4.07
C ASP A 19 -13.12 4.30 3.22
N LYS A 20 -12.65 4.80 2.07
CA LYS A 20 -11.67 4.09 1.23
C LYS A 20 -10.36 3.77 1.95
N TYR A 21 -9.98 4.52 2.98
CA TYR A 21 -8.77 4.28 3.79
C TYR A 21 -9.06 3.91 5.24
N THR A 22 -10.21 4.33 5.79
CA THR A 22 -10.48 4.24 7.24
C THR A 22 -11.51 3.19 7.63
N LEU A 23 -12.32 2.69 6.68
CA LEU A 23 -13.44 1.81 7.02
C LEU A 23 -12.99 0.40 7.42
N GLU A 24 -13.01 0.08 8.71
CA GLU A 24 -12.55 -1.24 9.20
C GLU A 24 -13.39 -2.43 8.73
N ARG A 25 -14.71 -2.26 8.59
CA ARG A 25 -15.65 -3.34 8.24
C ARG A 25 -16.77 -2.85 7.33
N GLY A 26 -17.28 -3.74 6.48
CA GLY A 26 -18.37 -3.44 5.56
C GLY A 26 -17.87 -3.24 4.13
N ARG A 27 -18.56 -2.39 3.36
CA ARG A 27 -18.28 -2.17 1.94
C ARG A 27 -17.82 -0.74 1.72
N ALA A 28 -16.69 -0.57 1.05
CA ALA A 28 -16.18 0.74 0.61
C ALA A 28 -16.08 0.75 -0.92
N PHE A 29 -16.47 1.85 -1.54
CA PHE A 29 -16.24 2.07 -2.97
C PHE A 29 -14.83 2.60 -3.18
N ILE A 30 -13.98 1.83 -3.87
CA ILE A 30 -12.58 2.16 -4.11
C ILE A 30 -12.18 1.84 -5.54
N THR A 31 -11.26 2.63 -6.10
CA THR A 31 -10.60 2.30 -7.37
C THR A 31 -9.46 1.30 -7.14
N GLY A 32 -8.97 0.66 -8.21
CA GLY A 32 -7.82 -0.25 -8.12
C GLY A 32 -6.58 0.42 -7.52
N THR A 33 -6.25 1.65 -7.93
CA THR A 33 -5.13 2.41 -7.37
C THR A 33 -5.34 2.73 -5.88
N GLN A 34 -6.55 3.08 -5.46
CA GLN A 34 -6.85 3.30 -4.04
C GLN A 34 -6.70 2.00 -3.23
N ALA A 35 -7.13 0.87 -3.79
CA ALA A 35 -6.94 -0.44 -3.17
C ALA A 35 -5.45 -0.78 -3.01
N MET A 36 -4.62 -0.52 -4.03
CA MET A 36 -3.17 -0.70 -3.94
C MET A 36 -2.54 0.14 -2.82
N ILE A 37 -2.97 1.39 -2.65
CA ILE A 37 -2.46 2.27 -1.59
C ILE A 37 -2.97 1.87 -0.20
N ARG A 38 -4.19 1.33 -0.11
CA ARG A 38 -4.76 0.84 1.15
C ARG A 38 -4.11 -0.46 1.63
N LEU A 39 -3.73 -1.34 0.71
CA LEU A 39 -3.22 -2.67 1.05
C LEU A 39 -2.03 -2.65 2.05
N PRO A 40 -1.01 -1.79 1.90
CA PRO A 40 0.05 -1.62 2.90
C PRO A 40 -0.44 -1.26 4.31
N MET A 41 -1.51 -0.45 4.42
CA MET A 41 -2.09 -0.08 5.72
C MET A 41 -2.70 -1.32 6.40
N LEU A 42 -3.44 -2.11 5.63
CA LEU A 42 -4.04 -3.37 6.12
C LEU A 42 -2.99 -4.41 6.49
N GLN A 43 -1.87 -4.45 5.77
CA GLN A 43 -0.74 -5.31 6.13
C GLN A 43 -0.16 -4.90 7.49
N ARG A 44 0.07 -3.61 7.74
CA ARG A 44 0.52 -3.13 9.06
C ARG A 44 -0.47 -3.50 10.16
N GLU A 45 -1.76 -3.28 9.97
CA GLU A 45 -2.79 -3.64 10.96
C GLU A 45 -2.77 -5.15 11.27
N ARG A 46 -2.54 -5.99 10.25
CA ARG A 46 -2.38 -7.43 10.42
C ARG A 46 -1.13 -7.77 11.23
N ASP A 47 0.00 -7.15 10.93
CA ASP A 47 1.26 -7.38 11.62
C ASP A 47 1.19 -6.94 13.09
N VAL A 48 0.61 -5.78 13.38
CA VAL A 48 0.38 -5.30 14.75
C VAL A 48 -0.48 -6.28 15.55
N ARG A 49 -1.54 -6.83 14.93
CA ARG A 49 -2.38 -7.86 15.58
C ARG A 49 -1.62 -9.17 15.83
N ALA A 50 -0.57 -9.44 15.07
CA ALA A 50 0.33 -10.57 15.29
C ALA A 50 1.48 -10.25 16.26
N GLY A 51 1.53 -9.04 16.83
CA GLY A 51 2.57 -8.60 17.75
C GLY A 51 3.86 -8.12 17.08
N LEU A 52 3.85 -7.86 15.77
CA LEU A 52 5.02 -7.43 15.00
C LEU A 52 5.06 -5.90 14.82
N ASN A 53 6.23 -5.30 15.02
CA ASN A 53 6.52 -3.89 14.76
C ASN A 53 7.13 -3.69 13.36
N THR A 54 6.39 -4.02 12.30
CA THR A 54 6.76 -3.77 10.91
C THR A 54 6.49 -2.34 10.42
N ALA A 55 7.16 -1.93 9.35
CA ALA A 55 6.83 -0.73 8.57
C ALA A 55 6.59 -1.07 7.09
N GLY A 56 5.94 -0.16 6.36
CA GLY A 56 5.70 -0.32 4.93
C GLY A 56 6.52 0.65 4.09
N PHE A 57 6.95 0.22 2.91
CA PHE A 57 7.60 1.08 1.93
C PHE A 57 6.95 0.94 0.55
N ILE A 58 6.50 2.05 -0.01
CA ILE A 58 5.89 2.10 -1.34
C ILE A 58 6.80 2.90 -2.27
N THR A 59 7.19 2.31 -3.39
CA THR A 59 7.95 3.01 -4.43
C THR A 59 7.67 2.41 -5.80
N GLY A 60 7.99 3.15 -6.85
CA GLY A 60 7.75 2.72 -8.21
C GLY A 60 7.92 3.87 -9.19
N TYR A 61 7.78 3.56 -10.49
CA TYR A 61 7.91 4.54 -11.55
C TYR A 61 6.60 4.73 -12.29
N ARG A 62 6.17 6.00 -12.35
CA ARG A 62 4.88 6.41 -12.93
C ARG A 62 4.77 6.12 -14.42
N GLY A 63 3.55 5.84 -14.86
CA GLY A 63 3.10 5.88 -16.25
C GLY A 63 2.02 4.85 -16.53
N SER A 64 1.36 4.92 -17.68
CA SER A 64 0.17 4.12 -17.97
C SER A 64 0.41 2.62 -17.78
N PRO A 65 -0.50 1.87 -17.11
CA PRO A 65 -1.76 2.31 -16.48
C PRO A 65 -1.61 2.85 -15.05
N LEU A 66 -0.40 2.84 -14.49
CA LEU A 66 -0.06 3.19 -13.09
C LEU A 66 0.21 4.69 -12.87
N GLY A 67 -0.16 5.55 -13.82
CA GLY A 67 0.15 6.99 -13.77
C GLY A 67 -0.46 7.73 -12.57
N SER A 68 -1.52 7.19 -11.97
CA SER A 68 -2.21 7.78 -10.82
C SER A 68 -1.72 7.28 -9.45
N VAL A 69 -0.82 6.28 -9.41
CA VAL A 69 -0.36 5.68 -8.14
C VAL A 69 0.29 6.73 -7.24
N ASP A 70 1.27 7.47 -7.75
CA ASP A 70 1.98 8.51 -7.00
C ASP A 70 1.02 9.57 -6.45
N GLN A 71 0.08 10.04 -7.28
CA GLN A 71 -0.88 11.06 -6.88
C GLN A 71 -1.84 10.54 -5.80
N THR A 72 -2.23 9.27 -5.89
CA THR A 72 -3.11 8.62 -4.91
C THR A 72 -2.38 8.42 -3.59
N ALA A 73 -1.12 7.97 -3.63
CA ALA A 73 -0.25 7.83 -2.46
C ALA A 73 -0.01 9.20 -1.78
N ALA A 74 0.29 10.24 -2.57
CA ALA A 74 0.48 11.59 -2.06
C ALA A 74 -0.78 12.14 -1.37
N LYS A 75 -1.97 11.92 -1.95
CA LYS A 75 -3.26 12.28 -1.33
C LYS A 75 -3.53 11.48 -0.05
N ALA A 76 -3.08 10.23 0.01
CA ALA A 76 -3.24 9.35 1.16
C ALA A 76 -2.14 9.49 2.22
N LYS A 77 -1.20 10.42 2.06
CA LYS A 77 0.02 10.54 2.90
C LYS A 77 -0.27 10.47 4.40
N LYS A 78 -1.27 11.19 4.89
CA LYS A 78 -1.64 11.19 6.32
C LYS A 78 -2.03 9.79 6.82
N HIS A 79 -2.81 9.05 6.03
CA HIS A 79 -3.21 7.68 6.37
C HIS A 79 -2.03 6.71 6.29
N LEU A 80 -1.15 6.88 5.29
CA LEU A 80 0.06 6.07 5.16
C LEU A 80 1.00 6.27 6.36
N GLU A 81 1.26 7.52 6.73
CA GLU A 81 2.13 7.86 7.87
C GLU A 81 1.55 7.34 9.20
N ALA A 82 0.23 7.40 9.40
CA ALA A 82 -0.43 6.82 10.57
C ALA A 82 -0.23 5.29 10.68
N HIS A 83 0.00 4.60 9.55
CA HIS A 83 0.27 3.16 9.49
C HIS A 83 1.76 2.85 9.30
N HIS A 84 2.66 3.81 9.54
CA HIS A 84 4.10 3.64 9.37
C HIS A 84 4.48 3.18 7.95
N VAL A 85 3.71 3.62 6.96
CA VAL A 85 3.97 3.36 5.54
C VAL A 85 4.58 4.60 4.91
N ARG A 86 5.78 4.47 4.34
CA ARG A 86 6.46 5.55 3.64
C ARG A 86 6.30 5.38 2.14
N PHE A 87 5.76 6.41 1.47
CA PHE A 87 5.80 6.51 0.02
C PHE A 87 7.02 7.32 -0.42
N HIS A 88 7.79 6.79 -1.36
CA HIS A 88 8.88 7.49 -2.02
C HIS A 88 8.81 7.25 -3.54
N PRO A 89 8.56 8.27 -4.36
CA PRO A 89 8.49 8.10 -5.81
C PRO A 89 9.86 7.67 -6.36
N GLY A 90 9.88 6.65 -7.20
CA GLY A 90 11.10 6.17 -7.84
C GLY A 90 11.50 7.02 -9.04
N VAL A 91 12.80 7.11 -9.30
CA VAL A 91 13.34 7.78 -10.51
C VAL A 91 13.15 6.91 -11.75
N ASN A 92 13.23 5.58 -11.58
CA ASN A 92 12.90 4.56 -12.57
C ASN A 92 12.50 3.26 -11.84
N GLU A 93 12.04 2.26 -12.60
CA GLU A 93 11.62 0.97 -12.05
C GLU A 93 12.73 0.23 -11.29
N ASP A 94 13.96 0.23 -11.83
CA ASP A 94 15.11 -0.52 -11.31
C ASP A 94 15.57 0.03 -9.95
N LEU A 95 15.74 1.35 -9.85
CA LEU A 95 16.09 2.04 -8.61
C LEU A 95 14.99 1.90 -7.56
N ALA A 96 13.72 1.91 -7.98
CA ALA A 96 12.60 1.65 -7.08
C ALA A 96 12.67 0.21 -6.52
N ALA A 97 12.95 -0.78 -7.35
CA ALA A 97 13.11 -2.17 -6.91
C ALA A 97 14.29 -2.31 -5.94
N THR A 98 15.44 -1.71 -6.27
CA THR A 98 16.63 -1.73 -5.40
C THR A 98 16.37 -1.04 -4.06
N SER A 99 15.57 0.04 -4.06
CA SER A 99 15.19 0.72 -2.82
C SER A 99 14.36 -0.19 -1.91
N VAL A 100 13.42 -0.98 -2.47
CA VAL A 100 12.67 -1.98 -1.69
C VAL A 100 13.59 -3.04 -1.11
N TRP A 101 14.54 -3.55 -1.88
CA TRP A 101 15.50 -4.52 -1.37
C TRP A 101 16.34 -3.93 -0.22
N GLY A 102 16.78 -2.69 -0.35
CA GLY A 102 17.51 -1.99 0.71
C GLY A 102 16.72 -1.84 2.02
N THR A 103 15.40 -1.60 1.95
CA THR A 103 14.58 -1.49 3.19
C THR A 103 14.44 -2.81 3.93
N GLN A 104 14.53 -3.94 3.25
CA GLN A 104 14.43 -5.27 3.86
C GLN A 104 15.68 -5.65 4.68
N GLN A 105 16.79 -4.92 4.49
CA GLN A 105 18.02 -5.08 5.25
C GLN A 105 18.04 -4.30 6.56
N VAL A 106 16.89 -3.78 7.03
CA VAL A 106 16.80 -2.95 8.25
C VAL A 106 17.46 -3.61 9.46
N ASN A 107 17.36 -4.93 9.58
CA ASN A 107 17.92 -5.72 10.69
C ASN A 107 19.46 -5.84 10.67
N LEU A 108 20.12 -5.39 9.61
CA LEU A 108 21.59 -5.31 9.55
C LEU A 108 22.14 -4.06 10.25
N PHE A 109 21.29 -3.06 10.53
CA PHE A 109 21.72 -1.80 11.13
C PHE A 109 21.49 -1.80 12.64
N PRO A 110 22.49 -1.39 13.44
CA PRO A 110 22.27 -1.17 14.87
C PRO A 110 21.23 -0.05 15.04
N ASN A 111 20.25 -0.27 15.91
CA ASN A 111 19.11 0.64 16.19
C ASN A 111 18.01 0.68 15.12
N ALA A 112 17.77 -0.43 14.42
CA ALA A 112 16.56 -0.62 13.61
C ALA A 112 15.29 -0.26 14.41
N GLN A 113 14.44 0.62 13.86
CA GLN A 113 13.19 1.06 14.49
C GLN A 113 12.04 0.05 14.33
N TYR A 114 12.19 -0.91 13.43
CA TYR A 114 11.16 -1.86 13.02
C TYR A 114 11.76 -3.27 12.90
N ASP A 115 10.95 -4.28 13.18
CA ASP A 115 11.34 -5.70 13.07
C ASP A 115 11.55 -6.14 11.61
N GLY A 116 10.96 -5.38 10.67
CA GLY A 116 11.06 -5.60 9.25
C GLY A 116 10.31 -4.54 8.45
N VAL A 117 10.62 -4.42 7.16
CA VAL A 117 9.93 -3.52 6.24
C VAL A 117 9.36 -4.32 5.07
N PHE A 118 8.04 -4.30 4.91
CA PHE A 118 7.39 -4.87 3.73
C PHE A 118 7.35 -3.83 2.60
N GLY A 119 7.44 -4.31 1.36
CA GLY A 119 7.51 -3.45 0.18
C GLY A 119 6.28 -3.58 -0.72
N LEU A 120 5.83 -2.45 -1.27
CA LEU A 120 4.97 -2.41 -2.45
C LEU A 120 5.72 -1.69 -3.57
N TRP A 121 6.13 -2.47 -4.58
CA TRP A 121 6.73 -1.95 -5.79
C TRP A 121 5.69 -1.89 -6.92
N TYR A 122 5.74 -0.86 -7.76
CA TYR A 122 4.93 -0.78 -8.97
C TYR A 122 5.75 -0.32 -10.18
N GLY A 123 5.52 -0.98 -11.31
CA GLY A 123 6.22 -0.72 -12.57
C GLY A 123 5.46 -1.33 -13.75
N LYS A 124 5.93 -1.05 -14.97
CA LYS A 124 5.28 -1.47 -16.23
C LYS A 124 6.07 -2.61 -16.86
N GLY A 125 5.46 -3.36 -17.79
CA GLY A 125 6.07 -4.53 -18.46
C GLY A 125 7.57 -4.39 -18.77
N PRO A 126 8.00 -3.43 -19.60
CA PRO A 126 9.44 -3.27 -19.91
C PRO A 126 10.33 -2.94 -18.70
N GLY A 127 9.77 -2.27 -17.68
CA GLY A 127 10.46 -2.02 -16.42
C GLY A 127 10.56 -3.27 -15.55
N VAL A 128 9.52 -4.09 -15.50
CA VAL A 128 9.53 -5.40 -14.82
C VAL A 128 10.64 -6.28 -15.40
N ASP A 129 10.76 -6.32 -16.72
CA ASP A 129 11.78 -7.13 -17.40
C ASP A 129 13.21 -6.72 -17.02
N ARG A 130 13.47 -5.41 -16.91
CA ARG A 130 14.79 -4.88 -16.49
C ARG A 130 15.07 -5.09 -15.01
N CYS A 131 14.05 -5.01 -14.16
CA CYS A 131 14.16 -5.27 -12.72
C CYS A 131 14.41 -6.75 -12.39
N GLY A 132 14.39 -7.64 -13.37
CA GLY A 132 14.53 -9.08 -13.16
C GLY A 132 15.78 -9.47 -12.38
N ASP A 133 16.90 -8.75 -12.54
CA ASP A 133 18.11 -8.99 -11.75
C ASP A 133 17.91 -8.66 -10.27
N VAL A 134 17.36 -7.48 -9.97
CA VAL A 134 17.03 -7.07 -8.60
C VAL A 134 16.08 -8.07 -7.95
N PHE A 135 15.04 -8.51 -8.66
CA PHE A 135 14.09 -9.48 -8.11
C PHE A 135 14.68 -10.88 -7.91
N LYS A 136 15.72 -11.27 -8.66
CA LYS A 136 16.42 -12.54 -8.45
C LYS A 136 17.39 -12.51 -7.27
N HIS A 137 17.89 -11.34 -6.94
CA HIS A 137 18.90 -11.15 -5.90
C HIS A 137 18.36 -10.54 -4.60
N ALA A 138 17.07 -10.19 -4.58
CA ALA A 138 16.37 -9.67 -3.42
C ALA A 138 16.17 -10.71 -2.32
#